data_AF-A0A4Y9T2C8-F1
#
_entry.id   AF-A0A4Y9T2C8-F1
#
_cell.length_a   1.000
_cell.length_b   1.000
_cell.length_c   1.000
_cell.angle_alpha   90.00
_cell.angle_beta   90.00
_cell.angle_gamma   90.00
#
_symmetry.space_group_name_H-M   'P 1'
#
loop_
_entity.id
_entity.type
_entity.pdbx_description
1 polymer ?
#
loop_
_entity_poly.entity_id
_entity_poly.type
_entity_poly.pdbx_seq_one_letter_code
_entity_poly.pdbx_strand_id
1 'polypeptide(L)'
;MNRELGITPDHGETHKGVAPVKVTEEMHSAVQTFAEKLSKGIFFIETNRIFPRAGKLALNWFTNAELIRSGHYPIFKLLAEVQGVVPTLKRNRQFLNDQFSYKYSGVPDADMFVLQVSFGTAFGFLVFGAEQAGRLEAMLANMEAKTGRKGPFVLL
;
A
#
# COMPACT_ATOMS: atom_id res chain seq x y z
N MET A 1 0.85 24.42 0.37
CA MET A 1 0.86 23.06 0.96
C MET A 1 -0.08 22.92 2.17
N ASN A 2 0.24 23.41 3.39
CA ASN A 2 -0.67 23.23 4.55
C ASN A 2 -2.06 23.90 4.35
N ARG A 3 -2.08 25.07 3.73
CA ARG A 3 -3.32 25.83 3.43
C ARG A 3 -4.17 25.18 2.33
N GLU A 4 -3.54 24.48 1.39
CA GLU A 4 -4.22 23.74 0.30
C GLU A 4 -4.78 22.39 0.79
N LEU A 5 -4.20 21.84 1.85
CA LEU A 5 -4.63 20.60 2.49
C LEU A 5 -5.65 20.83 3.64
N GLY A 6 -6.13 22.07 3.81
CA GLY A 6 -7.11 22.41 4.85
C GLY A 6 -6.57 22.32 6.28
N ILE A 7 -5.25 22.32 6.47
CA ILE A 7 -4.63 22.20 7.79
C ILE A 7 -4.60 23.61 8.42
N THR A 8 -5.53 23.88 9.33
CA THR A 8 -5.46 25.03 10.23
C THR A 8 -4.80 24.58 11.53
N PRO A 9 -3.63 25.13 11.92
CA PRO A 9 -3.04 24.88 13.24
C PRO A 9 -3.88 25.54 14.34
N ASP A 10 -3.96 24.92 15.51
CA ASP A 10 -4.60 25.53 16.69
C ASP A 10 -3.71 26.66 17.27
N HIS A 11 -4.31 27.59 18.02
CA HIS A 11 -3.58 28.72 18.62
C HIS A 11 -2.43 28.22 19.52
N GLY A 12 -1.19 28.46 19.10
CA GLY A 12 0.03 28.04 19.81
C GLY A 12 0.75 26.86 19.18
N GLU A 13 0.15 26.17 18.20
CA GLU A 13 0.83 25.15 17.40
C GLU A 13 1.41 25.77 16.13
N THR A 14 2.73 25.81 16.00
CA THR A 14 3.40 26.24 14.76
C THR A 14 3.31 25.19 13.65
N HIS A 15 3.16 23.90 14.01
CA HIS A 15 3.02 22.77 13.09
C HIS A 15 2.18 21.64 13.72
N LYS A 16 1.22 21.05 12.98
CA LYS A 16 0.74 19.69 13.32
C LYS A 16 1.91 18.73 13.17
N GLY A 17 2.09 17.81 14.13
CA GLY A 17 3.31 16.98 14.31
C GLY A 17 3.76 16.10 13.14
N VAL A 18 3.05 16.08 12.01
CA VAL A 18 3.47 15.40 10.77
C VAL A 18 3.23 16.33 9.57
N ALA A 19 4.31 16.76 8.93
CA ALA A 19 4.23 17.54 7.70
C ALA A 19 3.78 16.67 6.52
N PRO A 20 2.98 17.19 5.57
CA PRO A 20 2.62 16.44 4.39
C PRO A 20 3.87 16.11 3.56
N VAL A 21 3.96 14.89 3.05
CA VAL A 21 5.09 14.46 2.21
C VAL A 21 4.97 15.11 0.83
N LYS A 22 6.01 15.82 0.42
CA LYS A 22 6.14 16.34 -0.96
C LYS A 22 6.69 15.23 -1.84
N VAL A 23 5.89 14.77 -2.80
CA VAL A 23 6.27 13.72 -3.73
C VAL A 23 6.88 14.32 -4.98
N THR A 24 8.02 13.78 -5.43
CA THR A 24 8.62 14.07 -6.74
C THR A 24 8.44 12.89 -7.68
N GLU A 25 8.66 13.09 -8.98
CA GLU A 25 8.60 12.01 -9.98
C GLU A 25 9.65 10.92 -9.72
N GLU A 26 10.85 11.31 -9.27
CA GLU A 26 11.89 10.34 -8.89
C GLU A 26 11.42 9.46 -7.72
N MET A 27 10.69 10.04 -6.77
CA MET A 27 10.12 9.30 -5.64
C MET A 27 9.02 8.34 -6.12
N HIS A 28 8.17 8.73 -7.07
CA HIS A 28 7.19 7.83 -7.70
C HIS A 28 7.87 6.58 -8.28
N SER A 29 8.91 6.75 -9.09
CA SER A 29 9.63 5.63 -9.71
C SER A 29 10.35 4.75 -8.67
N ALA A 30 10.95 5.38 -7.65
CA ALA A 30 11.61 4.67 -6.57
C ALA A 30 10.63 3.81 -5.75
N VAL A 31 9.45 4.35 -5.42
CA VAL A 31 8.41 3.63 -4.69
C VAL A 31 7.86 2.47 -5.51
N GLN A 32 7.66 2.60 -6.82
CA GLN A 32 7.22 1.49 -7.67
C GLN A 32 8.21 0.31 -7.63
N THR A 33 9.50 0.59 -7.86
CA THR A 33 10.55 -0.43 -7.83
C THR A 33 10.67 -1.07 -6.44
N PHE A 34 10.58 -0.24 -5.39
CA PHE A 34 10.65 -0.70 -4.02
C PHE A 34 9.46 -1.59 -3.64
N ALA A 35 8.24 -1.15 -3.97
CA ALA A 35 7.02 -1.90 -3.69
C ALA A 35 7.01 -3.23 -4.45
N GLU A 36 7.49 -3.27 -5.70
CA GLU A 36 7.62 -4.51 -6.46
C GLU A 36 8.51 -5.54 -5.73
N LYS A 37 9.72 -5.12 -5.34
CA LYS A 37 10.70 -5.98 -4.66
C LYS A 37 10.20 -6.42 -3.28
N LEU A 38 9.67 -5.49 -2.50
CA LEU A 38 9.16 -5.77 -1.16
C LEU A 38 7.97 -6.73 -1.23
N SER A 39 7.05 -6.55 -2.18
CA SER A 39 5.88 -7.42 -2.34
C SER A 39 6.27 -8.85 -2.69
N LYS A 40 7.22 -9.03 -3.62
CA LYS A 40 7.76 -10.36 -3.96
C LYS A 40 8.48 -11.00 -2.78
N GLY A 41 9.22 -10.21 -2.00
CA GLY A 41 9.88 -10.66 -0.78
C GLY A 41 8.90 -11.13 0.30
N ILE A 42 7.85 -10.35 0.56
CA ILE A 42 6.79 -10.71 1.52
C ILE A 42 6.02 -11.94 1.03
N PHE A 43 5.69 -12.03 -0.26
CA PHE A 43 5.08 -13.23 -0.83
C PHE A 43 5.92 -14.49 -0.55
N PHE A 44 7.24 -14.40 -0.75
CA PHE A 44 8.14 -15.50 -0.43
C PHE A 44 8.15 -15.83 1.06
N ILE A 45 8.19 -14.83 1.95
CA ILE A 45 8.16 -15.04 3.41
C ILE A 45 6.88 -15.78 3.84
N GLU A 46 5.73 -15.38 3.30
CA GLU A 46 4.43 -15.87 3.73
C GLU A 46 4.04 -17.21 3.08
N THR A 47 4.55 -17.50 1.88
CA THR A 47 4.18 -18.70 1.12
C THR A 47 5.30 -19.72 0.98
N ASN A 48 6.54 -19.33 1.26
CA ASN A 48 7.76 -20.08 0.95
C ASN A 48 7.89 -20.47 -0.54
N ARG A 49 7.27 -19.69 -1.44
CA ARG A 49 7.32 -19.87 -2.90
C ARG A 49 7.89 -18.62 -3.58
N ILE A 50 8.62 -18.83 -4.66
CA ILE A 50 9.11 -17.73 -5.50
C ILE A 50 7.94 -17.17 -6.29
N PHE A 51 7.73 -15.85 -6.24
CA PHE A 51 6.69 -15.21 -7.04
C PHE A 51 6.93 -15.46 -8.54
N PRO A 52 5.96 -16.01 -9.29
CA PRO A 52 6.20 -16.44 -10.67
C PRO A 52 6.59 -15.29 -11.60
N ARG A 53 7.47 -15.58 -12.57
CA ARG A 53 7.91 -14.61 -13.58
C ARG A 53 6.74 -14.08 -14.43
N ALA A 54 5.74 -14.92 -14.68
CA ALA A 54 4.54 -14.55 -15.43
C ALA A 54 3.51 -13.79 -14.58
N GLY A 55 3.70 -13.76 -13.25
CA GLY A 55 2.81 -13.06 -12.34
C GLY A 55 2.90 -11.54 -12.49
N LYS A 56 1.84 -10.86 -12.05
CA LYS A 56 1.69 -9.41 -12.15
C LYS A 56 1.31 -8.80 -10.82
N LEU A 57 1.75 -7.56 -10.62
CA LEU A 57 1.41 -6.77 -9.44
C LEU A 57 0.71 -5.48 -9.87
N ALA A 58 -0.24 -5.02 -9.06
CA ALA A 58 -0.94 -3.77 -9.25
C ALA A 58 -0.80 -2.96 -7.97
N LEU A 59 -0.12 -1.82 -8.07
CA LEU A 59 0.24 -0.94 -6.97
C LEU A 59 -0.70 0.24 -6.89
N ASN A 60 -1.25 0.48 -5.71
CA ASN A 60 -1.77 1.78 -5.33
C ASN A 60 -0.97 2.28 -4.13
N TRP A 61 -0.20 3.35 -4.29
CA TRP A 61 0.58 3.94 -3.22
C TRP A 61 0.10 5.34 -2.92
N PHE A 62 0.24 5.75 -1.66
CA PHE A 62 -0.32 6.99 -1.16
C PHE A 62 0.56 7.56 -0.06
N THR A 63 0.50 8.88 0.12
CA THR A 63 1.20 9.57 1.19
C THR A 63 0.27 9.90 2.35
N ASN A 64 0.84 10.43 3.41
CA ASN A 64 0.11 10.97 4.54
C ASN A 64 -0.82 12.14 4.22
N ALA A 65 -0.85 12.67 2.99
CA ALA A 65 -1.82 13.70 2.60
C ALA A 65 -3.27 13.23 2.86
N GLU A 66 -3.59 11.97 2.56
CA GLU A 66 -4.91 11.40 2.83
C GLU A 66 -5.18 11.17 4.32
N LEU A 67 -4.16 10.74 5.05
CA LEU A 67 -4.21 10.56 6.50
C LEU A 67 -4.47 11.89 7.22
N ILE A 68 -3.77 12.95 6.81
CA ILE A 68 -3.93 14.30 7.33
C ILE A 68 -5.34 14.84 7.05
N ARG A 69 -5.88 14.58 5.85
CA ARG A 69 -7.20 15.08 5.44
C ARG A 69 -8.36 14.31 6.09
N SER A 70 -8.22 12.99 6.26
CA SER A 70 -9.35 12.10 6.56
C SER A 70 -9.20 11.35 7.89
N GLY A 71 -8.09 11.52 8.61
CA GLY A 71 -7.77 10.84 9.86
C GLY A 71 -7.42 9.35 9.72
N HIS A 72 -7.62 8.76 8.55
CA HIS A 72 -7.32 7.37 8.24
C HIS A 72 -6.99 7.20 6.75
N TYR A 73 -6.36 6.09 6.36
CA TYR A 73 -6.25 5.68 4.95
C TYR A 73 -7.54 4.99 4.50
N PRO A 74 -8.38 5.61 3.63
CA PRO A 74 -9.68 5.04 3.26
C PRO A 74 -9.57 3.63 2.68
N ILE A 75 -8.49 3.35 1.93
CA ILE A 75 -8.30 2.06 1.30
C ILE A 75 -7.96 0.93 2.28
N PHE A 76 -7.28 1.24 3.39
CA PHE A 76 -7.06 0.26 4.46
C PHE A 76 -8.33 -0.04 5.23
N LYS A 77 -9.20 0.95 5.42
CA LYS A 77 -10.52 0.75 6.04
C LYS A 77 -11.39 -0.18 5.18
N LEU A 78 -11.38 -0.01 3.86
CA LEU A 78 -12.10 -0.88 2.92
C LEU A 78 -11.63 -2.34 2.99
N LEU A 79 -10.33 -2.56 3.28
CA LEU A 79 -9.70 -3.88 3.31
C LEU A 79 -9.44 -4.39 4.74
N ALA A 80 -10.05 -3.75 5.73
CA ALA A 80 -9.90 -4.14 7.13
C ALA A 80 -10.47 -5.55 7.37
N GLU A 81 -11.61 -5.85 6.76
CA GLU A 81 -12.34 -7.12 6.91
C GLU A 81 -11.73 -8.29 6.12
N VAL A 82 -10.85 -8.00 5.14
CA VAL A 82 -10.14 -9.04 4.40
C VAL A 82 -9.26 -9.81 5.37
N GLN A 83 -9.45 -11.12 5.49
CA GLN A 83 -8.62 -11.94 6.37
C GLN A 83 -7.18 -11.96 5.89
N GLY A 84 -6.23 -11.86 6.82
CA GLY A 84 -4.82 -11.87 6.50
C GLY A 84 -3.92 -11.97 7.73
N VAL A 85 -2.65 -12.24 7.49
CA VAL A 85 -1.59 -12.34 8.49
C VAL A 85 -1.02 -10.94 8.74
N VAL A 86 -0.95 -10.55 10.01
CA VAL A 86 -0.27 -9.32 10.47
C VAL A 86 0.87 -9.74 11.38
N PRO A 87 2.10 -9.86 10.86
CA PRO A 87 3.20 -10.36 11.67
C PRO A 87 3.71 -9.30 12.64
N THR A 88 4.19 -9.79 13.78
CA THR A 88 4.91 -8.97 14.76
C THR A 88 6.35 -8.81 14.30
N LEU A 89 6.78 -7.58 14.00
CA LEU A 89 8.12 -7.32 13.47
C LEU A 89 9.05 -6.88 14.59
N LYS A 90 10.12 -7.65 14.81
CA LYS A 90 11.09 -7.42 15.88
C LYS A 90 12.51 -7.38 15.36
N ARG A 91 13.30 -6.42 15.84
CA ARG A 91 14.76 -6.37 15.65
C ARG A 91 15.42 -6.07 16.99
N ASN A 92 16.37 -6.91 17.42
CA ASN A 92 17.09 -6.74 18.69
C ASN A 92 16.17 -6.42 19.89
N ARG A 93 15.08 -7.20 20.04
CA ARG A 93 14.04 -7.06 21.08
C ARG A 93 13.15 -5.81 20.97
N GLN A 94 13.36 -4.92 20.02
CA GLN A 94 12.48 -3.78 19.75
C GLN A 94 11.42 -4.16 18.71
N PHE A 95 10.18 -3.76 18.98
CA PHE A 95 9.10 -3.85 18.00
C PHE A 95 9.27 -2.75 16.97
N LEU A 96 9.09 -3.09 15.69
CA LEU A 96 9.22 -2.16 14.57
C LEU A 96 7.86 -1.80 13.96
N ASN A 97 6.77 -2.30 14.52
CA ASN A 97 5.41 -2.13 13.98
C ASN A 97 4.99 -0.65 13.86
N ASP A 98 5.59 0.25 14.66
CA ASP A 98 5.35 1.70 14.58
C ASP A 98 6.07 2.37 13.39
N GLN A 99 7.13 1.73 12.87
CA GLN A 99 7.92 2.24 11.73
C GLN A 99 7.55 1.54 10.42
N PHE A 100 7.25 0.25 10.50
CA PHE A 100 6.89 -0.56 9.36
C PHE A 100 5.91 -1.64 9.81
N SER A 101 4.79 -1.75 9.10
CA SER A 101 3.82 -2.83 9.29
C SER A 101 3.29 -3.29 7.95
N TYR A 102 2.91 -4.56 7.88
CA TYR A 102 2.20 -5.09 6.74
C TYR A 102 1.12 -6.08 7.15
N LYS A 103 0.15 -6.25 6.26
CA LYS A 103 -0.88 -7.28 6.32
C LYS A 103 -0.87 -8.03 5.00
N TYR A 104 -0.59 -9.33 5.06
CA TYR A 104 -0.63 -10.21 3.90
C TYR A 104 -1.93 -11.00 3.89
N SER A 105 -2.70 -10.89 2.82
CA SER A 105 -3.98 -11.57 2.65
C SER A 105 -3.94 -12.42 1.39
N GLY A 106 -3.55 -13.68 1.53
CA GLY A 106 -3.53 -14.65 0.44
C GLY A 106 -4.88 -15.38 0.31
N VAL A 107 -5.28 -15.71 -0.92
CA VAL A 107 -6.41 -16.59 -1.18
C VAL A 107 -5.87 -17.87 -1.83
N PRO A 108 -5.74 -18.99 -1.08
CA PRO A 108 -5.08 -20.21 -1.55
C PRO A 108 -5.58 -20.73 -2.91
N ASP A 109 -6.89 -20.66 -3.15
CA ASP A 109 -7.50 -21.20 -4.38
C ASP A 109 -7.55 -20.20 -5.55
N ALA A 110 -7.19 -18.94 -5.31
CA ALA A 110 -7.34 -17.89 -6.29
C ALA A 110 -6.02 -17.43 -6.91
N ASP A 111 -4.88 -17.99 -6.52
CA ASP A 111 -3.54 -17.58 -7.02
C ASP A 111 -3.34 -16.05 -6.94
N MET A 112 -3.95 -15.44 -5.93
CA MET A 112 -3.97 -14.00 -5.72
C MET A 112 -3.68 -13.68 -4.26
N PHE A 113 -3.05 -12.53 -4.06
CA PHE A 113 -2.84 -11.98 -2.73
C PHE A 113 -3.06 -10.47 -2.72
N VAL A 114 -3.33 -9.96 -1.53
CA VAL A 114 -3.40 -8.55 -1.23
C VAL A 114 -2.38 -8.24 -0.14
N LEU A 115 -1.56 -7.23 -0.37
CA LEU A 115 -0.55 -6.77 0.55
C LEU A 115 -0.79 -5.31 0.90
N GLN A 116 -1.07 -5.06 2.18
CA GLN A 116 -1.18 -3.72 2.74
C GLN A 116 0.11 -3.41 3.48
N VAL A 117 0.76 -2.28 3.19
CA VAL A 117 2.03 -1.88 3.79
C VAL A 117 1.97 -0.43 4.26
N SER A 118 2.43 -0.19 5.49
CA SER A 118 2.55 1.16 6.06
C SER A 118 3.98 1.41 6.55
N PHE A 119 4.50 2.60 6.26
CA PHE A 119 5.76 3.12 6.79
C PHE A 119 5.48 4.24 7.77
N GLY A 120 5.27 3.87 9.04
CA GLY A 120 4.84 4.77 10.10
C GLY A 120 3.65 5.63 9.66
N THR A 121 3.81 6.95 9.78
CA THR A 121 2.82 7.96 9.37
C THR A 121 3.19 8.72 8.10
N ALA A 122 4.20 8.25 7.34
CA ALA A 122 4.73 8.98 6.19
C ALA A 122 4.02 8.61 4.87
N PHE A 123 3.98 7.32 4.55
CA PHE A 123 3.35 6.80 3.36
C PHE A 123 2.99 5.33 3.52
N GLY A 124 2.17 4.82 2.61
CA GLY A 124 1.81 3.41 2.54
C GLY A 124 1.51 3.01 1.11
N PHE A 125 1.34 1.71 0.92
CA PHE A 125 0.87 1.18 -0.34
C PHE A 125 0.05 -0.08 -0.17
N LEU A 126 -0.74 -0.35 -1.20
CA LEU A 126 -1.52 -1.54 -1.41
C LEU A 126 -1.03 -2.20 -2.70
N VAL A 127 -0.78 -3.50 -2.63
CA VAL A 127 -0.47 -4.31 -3.80
C VAL A 127 -1.47 -5.45 -3.92
N PHE A 128 -2.06 -5.58 -5.10
CA PHE A 128 -2.70 -6.82 -5.54
C PHE A 128 -1.69 -7.60 -6.38
N GLY A 129 -1.49 -8.87 -6.05
CA GLY A 129 -0.67 -9.76 -6.85
C GLY A 129 -1.48 -10.90 -7.41
N ALA A 130 -1.19 -11.28 -8.66
CA ALA A 130 -1.69 -12.50 -9.29
C ALA A 130 -0.50 -13.31 -9.80
N GLU A 131 -0.47 -14.60 -9.47
CA GLU A 131 0.61 -15.51 -9.89
C GLU A 131 0.52 -15.87 -11.39
N GLN A 132 -0.66 -15.67 -11.99
CA GLN A 132 -0.94 -15.94 -13.41
C GLN A 132 -1.05 -14.64 -14.22
N ALA A 133 -0.54 -14.66 -15.45
CA ALA A 133 -0.62 -13.54 -16.38
C ALA A 133 -2.07 -13.24 -16.79
N GLY A 134 -2.42 -11.96 -16.99
CA GLY A 134 -3.70 -11.52 -17.52
C GLY A 134 -4.85 -11.50 -16.51
N ARG A 135 -4.73 -12.20 -15.37
CA ARG A 135 -5.78 -12.24 -14.33
C ARG A 135 -5.98 -10.87 -13.68
N LEU A 136 -4.88 -10.20 -13.37
CA LEU A 136 -4.92 -8.91 -12.69
C LEU A 136 -5.36 -7.80 -13.64
N GLU A 137 -4.89 -7.84 -14.88
CA GLU A 137 -5.29 -6.93 -15.95
C GLU A 137 -6.79 -7.06 -16.24
N ALA A 138 -7.31 -8.29 -16.33
CA ALA A 138 -8.74 -8.53 -16.50
C ALA A 138 -9.56 -7.99 -15.31
N MET A 139 -9.06 -8.15 -14.08
CA MET A 139 -9.73 -7.62 -12.89
C MET A 139 -9.78 -6.08 -12.90
N LEU A 140 -8.68 -5.42 -13.25
CA LEU A 140 -8.62 -3.97 -13.36
C LEU A 140 -9.54 -3.46 -14.49
N ALA A 141 -9.49 -4.07 -15.67
CA ALA A 141 -10.36 -3.72 -16.80
C ALA A 141 -11.85 -3.87 -16.44
N ASN A 142 -12.22 -4.94 -15.73
CA ASN A 142 -13.59 -5.14 -15.25
C ASN A 142 -14.01 -4.08 -14.23
N MET A 143 -13.10 -3.63 -13.37
CA MET A 143 -13.36 -2.55 -12.42
C MET A 143 -13.56 -1.21 -13.13
N GLU A 144 -12.74 -0.91 -14.14
CA GLU A 144 -12.86 0.30 -14.96
C GLU A 144 -14.18 0.31 -15.74
N ALA A 145 -14.57 -0.82 -16.35
CA ALA A 145 -15.83 -0.96 -17.06
C ALA A 145 -17.05 -0.75 -16.16
N LYS A 146 -17.00 -1.21 -14.90
CA LYS A 146 -18.09 -1.06 -13.93
C LYS A 146 -18.20 0.35 -13.34
N THR A 147 -17.06 1.00 -13.12
CA THR A 147 -17.00 2.30 -12.44
C THR A 147 -16.94 3.49 -13.41
N GLY A 148 -16.66 3.23 -14.69
CA GLY A 148 -16.48 4.25 -15.72
C GLY A 148 -15.24 5.13 -15.51
N ARG A 149 -14.33 4.74 -14.61
CA ARG A 149 -13.14 5.53 -14.23
C ARG A 149 -11.92 4.63 -14.16
N LYS A 150 -10.77 5.17 -14.58
CA LYS A 150 -9.48 4.52 -14.41
C LYS A 150 -9.19 4.35 -12.91
N GLY A 151 -8.82 3.14 -12.50
CA GLY A 151 -8.50 2.86 -11.11
C GLY A 151 -7.22 3.55 -10.65
N PRO A 152 -6.98 3.70 -9.32
CA PRO A 152 -5.76 4.30 -8.78
C PRO A 152 -4.54 3.36 -8.86
N PHE A 153 -4.64 2.25 -9.60
CA PHE A 153 -3.62 1.21 -9.63
C PHE A 153 -2.69 1.37 -10.84
N VAL A 154 -1.40 1.22 -10.58
CA VAL A 154 -0.36 1.12 -11.60
C VAL A 154 0.10 -0.33 -11.68
N LEU A 155 0.10 -0.91 -12.87
CA LEU A 155 0.67 -2.24 -13.10
C LEU A 155 2.20 -2.18 -13.03
N LEU A 156 2.81 -3.13 -12.32
CA LEU A 156 4.26 -3.33 -12.20
C LEU A 156 4.71 -4.52 -13.05
#